data_AF-A0A5P8K973-F1
#
_entry.id   AF-A0A5P8K973-F1
#
_cell.length_a   1.000
_cell.length_b   1.000
_cell.length_c   1.000
_cell.angle_alpha   90.00
_cell.angle_beta   90.00
_cell.angle_gamma   90.00
#
_symmetry.space_group_name_H-M   'P 1'
#
loop_
_entity.id
_entity.type
_entity.pdbx_description
1 polymer ?
#
loop_
_entity_poly.entity_id
_entity_poly.type
_entity_poly.pdbx_seq_one_letter_code
_entity_poly.pdbx_strand_id
1 'polypeptide(L)'
;MAGDWDWLKGPQPSSEVPEQLRTPTASPALNLGVQVIGSNIVGNDVVELAAQYMAEHARLELWMGSHEPPLGFREQYERGRASSEALLGAFEAWGAFETAYQASGKKIDQVRDERERLKTALRRAADALIRARTE
;
A
#
# COMPACT_ATOMS: atom_id res chain seq x y z
N MET A 1 29.45 -7.24 21.36
CA MET A 1 28.01 -7.52 21.17
C MET A 1 27.41 -6.49 20.20
N ALA A 2 27.88 -6.46 18.95
CA ALA A 2 27.46 -5.46 17.95
C ALA A 2 26.63 -6.04 16.80
N GLY A 3 26.34 -7.35 16.81
CA GLY A 3 25.74 -8.05 15.66
C GLY A 3 24.21 -8.20 15.68
N ASP A 4 23.52 -7.81 16.75
CA ASP A 4 22.08 -8.10 16.92
C ASP A 4 21.15 -7.02 16.34
N TRP A 5 21.72 -5.86 15.96
CA TRP A 5 20.95 -4.68 15.52
C TRP A 5 21.40 -4.15 14.15
N ASP A 6 22.31 -4.83 13.46
CA ASP A 6 22.79 -4.39 12.15
C ASP A 6 21.68 -4.37 11.07
N TRP A 7 20.62 -5.16 11.26
CA TRP A 7 19.43 -5.15 10.39
C TRP A 7 18.61 -3.86 10.50
N LEU A 8 18.73 -3.08 11.58
CA LEU A 8 18.12 -1.74 11.71
C LEU A 8 18.90 -0.64 10.97
N LYS A 9 20.16 -0.90 10.58
CA LYS A 9 21.01 0.04 9.84
C LYS A 9 20.74 0.02 8.34
N GLY A 10 19.89 -0.89 7.85
CA GLY A 10 19.39 -0.85 6.48
C GLY A 10 18.67 0.46 6.20
N PRO A 11 18.52 0.86 4.92
CA PRO A 11 17.75 2.06 4.58
C PRO A 11 16.36 1.94 5.20
N GLN A 12 16.10 2.76 6.22
CA GLN A 12 14.74 2.94 6.72
C GLN A 12 13.95 3.55 5.57
N PRO A 13 12.74 3.07 5.25
CA PRO A 13 11.89 3.74 4.28
C PRO A 13 11.75 5.19 4.76
N SER A 14 12.39 6.11 4.04
CA SER A 14 12.56 7.51 4.47
C SER A 14 11.27 8.32 4.32
N SER A 15 10.21 7.71 3.83
CA SER A 15 8.93 8.36 3.66
C SER A 15 8.08 8.05 4.89
N GLU A 16 8.01 9.03 5.80
CA GLU A 16 6.92 9.09 6.76
C GLU A 16 5.59 8.78 6.05
N VAL A 17 4.72 8.04 6.73
CA VAL A 17 3.37 7.81 6.21
C VAL A 17 2.74 9.17 5.90
N PRO A 18 2.31 9.39 4.64
CA PRO A 18 1.70 10.66 4.22
C PRO A 18 0.58 11.06 5.17
N GLU A 19 0.52 12.32 5.57
CA GLU A 19 -0.47 12.81 6.54
C GLU A 19 -1.92 12.50 6.10
N GLN A 20 -2.17 12.53 4.79
CA GLN A 20 -3.45 12.20 4.19
C GLN A 20 -3.92 10.78 4.54
N LEU A 21 -2.99 9.85 4.78
CA LEU A 21 -3.28 8.46 5.11
C LEU A 21 -3.41 8.20 6.61
N ARG A 22 -3.35 9.23 7.47
CA ARG A 22 -3.53 9.05 8.92
C ARG A 22 -5.00 8.93 9.36
N THR A 23 -5.94 9.19 8.46
CA THR A 23 -7.40 9.13 8.69
C THR A 23 -8.07 8.46 7.49
N PRO A 24 -9.27 7.86 7.62
CA PRO A 24 -10.16 7.85 8.79
C PRO A 24 -9.83 6.81 9.88
N THR A 25 -8.98 5.82 9.60
CA THR A 25 -8.62 4.75 10.55
C THR A 25 -7.17 4.86 11.00
N ALA A 26 -6.77 4.02 11.96
CA ALA A 26 -5.36 3.90 12.35
C ALA A 26 -4.50 3.13 11.32
N SER A 27 -5.08 2.52 10.28
CA SER A 27 -4.34 1.81 9.23
C SER A 27 -4.23 2.66 7.95
N PRO A 28 -3.01 3.11 7.61
CA PRO A 28 -2.76 3.85 6.37
C PRO A 28 -3.15 3.09 5.10
N ALA A 29 -2.97 1.76 5.10
CA ALA A 29 -3.33 0.92 3.97
C ALA A 29 -4.85 0.86 3.74
N LEU A 30 -5.64 0.75 4.82
CA LEU A 30 -7.10 0.84 4.72
C LEU A 30 -7.54 2.24 4.28
N ASN A 31 -6.90 3.28 4.79
CA ASN A 31 -7.22 4.66 4.44
C ASN A 31 -6.97 4.97 2.96
N LEU A 32 -5.88 4.46 2.37
CA LEU A 32 -5.63 4.57 0.93
C LEU A 32 -6.75 3.91 0.13
N GLY A 33 -7.13 2.68 0.50
CA GLY A 33 -8.22 1.98 -0.18
C GLY A 33 -9.56 2.73 -0.08
N VAL A 34 -9.88 3.32 1.08
CA VAL A 34 -11.05 4.18 1.26
C VAL A 34 -11.01 5.41 0.36
N GLN A 35 -9.85 6.09 0.24
CA GLN A 35 -9.71 7.24 -0.65
C GLN A 35 -9.93 6.87 -2.12
N VAL A 36 -9.32 5.78 -2.58
CA VAL A 36 -9.45 5.31 -3.97
C VAL A 36 -10.89 4.89 -4.27
N ILE A 37 -11.49 4.03 -3.44
CA ILE A 37 -12.85 3.50 -3.65
C ILE A 37 -13.91 4.59 -3.49
N GLY A 38 -13.70 5.51 -2.54
CA GLY A 38 -14.61 6.64 -2.31
C GLY A 38 -14.53 7.72 -3.38
N SER A 39 -13.54 7.66 -4.28
CA SER A 39 -13.39 8.63 -5.36
C SER A 39 -14.39 8.37 -6.49
N ASN A 40 -14.98 9.44 -7.01
CA ASN A 40 -15.90 9.39 -8.15
C ASN A 40 -15.18 9.41 -9.51
N ILE A 41 -13.84 9.35 -9.52
CA ILE A 41 -13.03 9.47 -10.75
C ILE A 41 -12.47 8.12 -11.22
N VAL A 42 -12.67 7.05 -10.45
CA VAL A 42 -12.16 5.71 -10.76
C VAL A 42 -13.26 4.79 -11.30
N GLY A 43 -12.88 3.85 -12.15
CA GLY A 43 -13.76 2.78 -12.64
C GLY A 43 -13.75 1.56 -11.72
N ASN A 44 -14.70 0.64 -11.96
CA ASN A 44 -14.83 -0.60 -11.19
C ASN A 44 -13.57 -1.47 -11.21
N ASP A 45 -12.75 -1.39 -12.27
CA ASP A 45 -11.48 -2.13 -12.38
C ASP A 45 -10.44 -1.65 -11.37
N VAL A 46 -10.39 -0.35 -11.07
CA VAL A 46 -9.52 0.20 -10.02
C VAL A 46 -10.10 -0.08 -8.64
N VAL A 47 -11.44 0.01 -8.49
CA VAL A 47 -12.13 -0.31 -7.23
C VAL A 47 -11.86 -1.74 -6.80
N GLU A 48 -11.96 -2.71 -7.72
CA GLU A 48 -11.66 -4.13 -7.46
C GLU A 48 -10.22 -4.30 -6.92
N LEU A 49 -9.24 -3.66 -7.57
CA LEU A 49 -7.84 -3.76 -7.17
C LEU A 49 -7.56 -3.09 -5.83
N ALA A 50 -8.19 -1.96 -5.54
CA ALA A 50 -8.08 -1.29 -4.26
C ALA A 50 -8.69 -2.12 -3.12
N ALA A 51 -9.87 -2.72 -3.37
CA ALA A 51 -10.51 -3.62 -2.41
C ALA A 51 -9.66 -4.89 -2.17
N GLN A 52 -9.08 -5.46 -3.23
CA GLN A 52 -8.17 -6.60 -3.12
C GLN A 52 -6.93 -6.25 -2.30
N TYR A 53 -6.32 -5.07 -2.52
CA TYR A 53 -5.21 -4.58 -1.70
C TYR A 53 -5.59 -4.47 -0.21
N MET A 54 -6.74 -3.86 0.10
CA MET A 54 -7.24 -3.77 1.48
C MET A 54 -7.45 -5.15 2.12
N ALA A 55 -8.02 -6.09 1.36
CA ALA A 55 -8.26 -7.45 1.82
C ALA A 55 -6.94 -8.18 2.11
N GLU A 56 -5.93 -8.06 1.25
CA GLU A 56 -4.62 -8.68 1.50
C GLU A 56 -3.89 -8.04 2.69
N HIS A 57 -4.03 -6.73 2.89
CA HIS A 57 -3.46 -6.08 4.07
C HIS A 57 -4.11 -6.60 5.35
N ALA A 58 -5.44 -6.67 5.41
CA ALA A 58 -6.16 -7.23 6.55
C ALA A 58 -5.76 -8.70 6.81
N ARG A 59 -5.61 -9.51 5.75
CA ARG A 59 -5.15 -10.90 5.88
C ARG A 59 -3.71 -10.99 6.40
N LEU A 60 -2.81 -10.10 6.01
CA LEU A 60 -1.45 -10.06 6.52
C LEU A 60 -1.45 -9.73 8.02
N GLU A 61 -2.17 -8.70 8.45
CA GLU A 61 -2.28 -8.32 9.87
C GLU A 61 -2.87 -9.44 10.72
N LEU A 62 -3.94 -10.10 10.25
CA LEU A 62 -4.53 -11.26 10.92
C LEU A 62 -3.56 -12.44 11.01
N TRP A 63 -2.83 -12.73 9.93
CA TRP A 63 -1.82 -13.78 9.93
C TRP A 63 -0.69 -13.46 10.92
N MET A 64 -0.14 -12.24 10.92
CA MET A 64 0.90 -11.84 11.89
C MET A 64 0.42 -11.96 13.33
N GLY A 65 -0.83 -11.54 13.61
CA GLY A 65 -1.43 -11.60 14.94
C GLY A 65 -1.78 -13.01 15.42
N SER A 66 -1.89 -13.98 14.51
CA SER A 66 -2.27 -15.37 14.80
C SER A 66 -1.16 -16.39 14.53
N HIS A 67 0.04 -15.92 14.16
CA HIS A 67 1.14 -16.79 13.79
C HIS A 67 1.65 -17.60 15.00
N GLU A 68 1.79 -18.91 14.84
CA GLU A 68 2.38 -19.82 15.85
C GLU A 68 3.59 -20.56 15.26
N PRO A 69 4.79 -20.45 15.88
CA PRO A 69 5.12 -19.58 17.02
C PRO A 69 5.05 -18.08 16.66
N PRO A 70 4.91 -17.16 17.63
CA PRO A 70 4.89 -15.72 17.34
C PRO A 70 6.15 -15.29 16.58
N LEU A 71 5.97 -14.43 15.58
CA LEU A 71 7.08 -13.88 14.79
C LEU A 71 8.03 -13.07 15.67
N GLY A 72 9.33 -13.23 15.45
CA GLY A 72 10.34 -12.41 16.10
C GLY A 72 10.28 -10.94 15.62
N PHE A 73 10.81 -10.01 16.42
CA PHE A 73 10.81 -8.58 16.09
C PHE A 73 11.40 -8.26 14.71
N ARG A 74 12.46 -8.98 14.32
CA ARG A 74 13.10 -8.81 13.00
C ARG A 74 12.18 -9.22 11.86
N GLU A 75 11.51 -10.36 11.99
CA GLU A 75 10.57 -10.85 10.96
C GLU A 75 9.40 -9.88 10.82
N GLN A 76 8.82 -9.44 11.94
CA GLN A 76 7.75 -8.43 11.95
C GLN A 76 8.20 -7.14 11.26
N TYR A 77 9.42 -6.67 11.53
CA TYR A 77 9.97 -5.49 10.87
C TYR A 77 10.16 -5.68 9.37
N GLU A 78 10.74 -6.81 8.93
CA GLU A 78 10.98 -7.09 7.52
C GLU A 78 9.66 -7.16 6.73
N ARG A 79 8.62 -7.80 7.30
CA ARG A 79 7.26 -7.82 6.72
C ARG A 79 6.62 -6.43 6.72
N GLY A 80 6.75 -5.69 7.81
CA GLY A 80 6.25 -4.31 7.94
C GLY A 80 6.90 -3.35 6.93
N ARG A 81 8.20 -3.53 6.64
CA ARG A 81 8.93 -2.74 5.64
C ARG A 81 8.39 -2.98 4.24
N ALA A 82 8.22 -4.25 3.84
CA ALA A 82 7.65 -4.60 2.55
C ALA A 82 6.21 -4.05 2.38
N SER A 83 5.39 -4.14 3.42
CA SER A 83 4.05 -3.56 3.45
C SER A 83 4.07 -2.02 3.33
N SER A 84 5.04 -1.36 3.97
CA SER A 84 5.17 0.10 3.92
C SER A 84 5.64 0.59 2.54
N GLU A 85 6.62 -0.09 1.93
CA GLU A 85 7.08 0.22 0.57
C GLU A 85 5.95 0.04 -0.46
N ALA A 86 5.16 -1.04 -0.32
CA ALA A 86 3.98 -1.30 -1.14
C ALA A 86 2.91 -0.19 -1.01
N LEU A 87 2.63 0.25 0.22
CA LEU A 87 1.71 1.34 0.50
C LEU A 87 2.13 2.64 -0.21
N LEU A 88 3.39 3.03 -0.04
CA LEU A 88 3.92 4.29 -0.58
C LEU A 88 3.86 4.30 -2.11
N GLY A 89 4.26 3.21 -2.76
CA GLY A 89 4.18 3.10 -4.22
C GLY A 89 2.74 3.16 -4.75
N ALA A 90 1.78 2.59 -4.03
CA ALA A 90 0.36 2.69 -4.38
C ALA A 90 -0.19 4.12 -4.16
N PHE A 91 0.19 4.78 -3.07
CA PHE A 91 -0.19 6.17 -2.78
C PHE A 91 0.38 7.16 -3.79
N GLU A 92 1.64 7.03 -4.18
CA GLU A 92 2.27 7.88 -5.19
C GLU A 92 1.57 7.73 -6.55
N ALA A 93 1.24 6.50 -6.95
CA ALA A 93 0.51 6.25 -8.19
C ALA A 93 -0.93 6.82 -8.14
N TRP A 94 -1.57 6.76 -6.96
CA TRP A 94 -2.88 7.38 -6.73
C TRP A 94 -2.81 8.90 -6.90
N GLY A 95 -1.87 9.56 -6.20
CA GLY A 95 -1.70 11.01 -6.29
C GLY A 95 -1.33 11.49 -7.70
N ALA A 96 -0.53 10.72 -8.44
CA ALA A 96 -0.19 11.01 -9.84
C ALA A 96 -1.44 10.94 -10.74
N PHE A 97 -2.29 9.94 -10.55
CA PHE A 97 -3.55 9.81 -11.29
C PHE A 97 -4.53 10.93 -10.95
N GLU A 98 -4.72 11.28 -9.67
CA GLU A 98 -5.56 12.42 -9.28
C GLU A 98 -5.06 13.72 -9.90
N THR A 99 -3.75 13.97 -9.84
CA THR A 99 -3.13 15.18 -10.39
C THR A 99 -3.34 15.26 -11.90
N ALA A 100 -3.11 14.17 -12.63
CA ALA A 100 -3.33 14.12 -14.07
C ALA A 100 -4.82 14.32 -14.42
N TYR A 101 -5.73 13.75 -13.63
CA TYR A 101 -7.17 13.92 -13.84
C TYR A 101 -7.58 15.39 -13.67
N GLN A 102 -7.09 16.08 -12.65
CA GLN A 102 -7.34 17.52 -12.50
C GLN A 102 -6.72 18.32 -13.66
N ALA A 103 -5.48 18.03 -14.03
CA ALA A 103 -4.77 18.72 -15.11
C ALA A 103 -5.43 18.54 -16.49
N SER A 104 -6.06 17.39 -16.74
CA SER A 104 -6.83 17.12 -17.97
C SER A 104 -8.15 17.89 -18.08
N GLY A 105 -8.52 18.67 -17.04
CA GLY A 105 -9.85 19.26 -16.94
C GLY A 105 -10.92 18.21 -16.68
N LYS A 106 -10.60 17.18 -15.87
CA LYS A 106 -11.51 16.11 -15.44
C LYS A 106 -11.93 15.16 -16.57
N LYS A 107 -11.07 14.96 -17.56
CA LYS A 107 -11.29 14.11 -18.73
C LYS A 107 -10.64 12.75 -18.53
N ILE A 108 -11.44 11.76 -18.14
CA ILE A 108 -10.96 10.42 -17.77
C ILE A 108 -10.27 9.68 -18.92
N ASP A 109 -10.66 9.97 -20.16
CA ASP A 109 -10.08 9.42 -21.38
C ASP A 109 -8.64 9.89 -21.63
N GLN A 110 -8.23 11.02 -21.03
CA GLN A 110 -6.91 11.61 -21.20
C GLN A 110 -5.87 11.12 -20.19
N VAL A 111 -6.27 10.35 -19.18
CA VAL A 111 -5.40 9.88 -18.08
C VAL A 111 -5.26 8.37 -18.06
N ARG A 112 -5.34 7.75 -19.26
CA ARG A 112 -5.31 6.29 -19.41
C ARG A 112 -4.01 5.69 -18.88
N ASP A 113 -2.88 6.34 -19.13
CA ASP A 113 -1.57 5.82 -18.75
C ASP A 113 -1.38 5.87 -17.23
N GLU A 114 -1.80 6.95 -16.58
CA GLU A 114 -1.80 7.08 -15.12
C GLU A 114 -2.74 6.07 -14.47
N ARG A 115 -3.91 5.84 -15.06
CA ARG A 115 -4.84 4.81 -14.59
C ARG A 115 -4.22 3.41 -14.64
N GLU A 116 -3.55 3.05 -15.74
CA GLU A 116 -2.88 1.74 -15.84
C GLU A 116 -1.66 1.63 -14.90
N ARG A 117 -0.96 2.73 -14.63
CA ARG A 117 0.09 2.78 -13.59
C ARG A 117 -0.49 2.56 -12.20
N LEU A 118 -1.60 3.20 -11.86
CA LEU A 118 -2.31 2.98 -10.59
C LEU A 118 -2.74 1.53 -10.43
N LYS A 119 -3.35 0.93 -11.46
CA LYS A 119 -3.74 -0.49 -11.45
C LYS A 119 -2.53 -1.40 -11.22
N THR A 120 -1.42 -1.11 -11.88
CA THR A 120 -0.17 -1.86 -11.72
C THR A 120 0.39 -1.71 -10.30
N ALA A 121 0.35 -0.51 -9.73
CA ALA A 121 0.82 -0.25 -8.37
C ALA A 121 -0.03 -0.99 -7.32
N LEU A 122 -1.36 -0.95 -7.45
CA LEU A 122 -2.28 -1.68 -6.56
C LEU A 122 -2.07 -3.20 -6.62
N ARG A 123 -1.90 -3.75 -7.83
CA ARG A 123 -1.58 -5.18 -8.00
C ARG A 123 -0.27 -5.55 -7.34
N ARG A 124 0.80 -4.78 -7.61
CA ARG A 124 2.11 -5.00 -7.01
C ARG A 124 2.06 -4.91 -5.49
N ALA A 125 1.28 -3.98 -4.95
CA ALA A 125 1.09 -3.84 -3.52
C ALA A 125 0.38 -5.05 -2.91
N ALA A 126 -0.71 -5.52 -3.53
CA ALA A 126 -1.38 -6.75 -3.11
C ALA A 126 -0.45 -7.99 -3.19
N ASP A 127 0.29 -8.14 -4.29
CA ASP A 127 1.25 -9.24 -4.46
C ASP A 127 2.38 -9.20 -3.41
N ALA A 128 2.84 -8.00 -3.04
CA ALA A 128 3.85 -7.83 -1.99
C ALA A 128 3.31 -8.28 -0.63
N LEU A 129 2.05 -7.99 -0.31
CA LEU A 129 1.40 -8.43 0.92
C LEU A 129 1.18 -9.94 0.94
N ILE A 130 0.83 -10.54 -0.20
CA ILE A 130 0.71 -12.00 -0.35
C ILE A 130 2.06 -12.65 -0.08
N ARG A 131 3.14 -12.20 -0.76
CA ARG A 131 4.49 -12.71 -0.53
C ARG A 131 4.93 -12.53 0.92
N ALA A 132 4.66 -11.37 1.51
CA ALA A 132 4.94 -11.10 2.91
C ALA A 132 4.18 -12.01 3.89
N ARG A 133 3.15 -12.74 3.45
CA ARG A 133 2.45 -13.74 4.25
C ARG A 133 2.92 -15.18 3.98
N THR A 134 3.40 -15.48 2.77
CA THR A 134 3.62 -16.87 2.31
C THR A 134 5.07 -17.30 2.16
N GLU A 135 5.95 -16.35 1.82
CA GLU A 135 7.40 -16.56 1.75
C GLU A 135 8.03 -16.30 3.12
#